data_AF-A0A9N9ESR4-F1
#
_entry.id   AF-A0A9N9ESR4-F1
#
_cell.length_a   1.000
_cell.length_b   1.000
_cell.length_c   1.000
_cell.angle_alpha   90.00
_cell.angle_beta   90.00
_cell.angle_gamma   90.00
#
_symmetry.space_group_name_H-M   'P 1'
#
loop_
_entity.id
_entity.type
_entity.pdbx_description
1 polymer ?
#
loop_
_entity_poly.entity_id
_entity_poly.type
_entity_poly.pdbx_seq_one_letter_code
_entity_poly.pdbx_strand_id
1 'polypeptide(L)'
;MVSSLTILGSLLFVVLSFLINRIYKPIGCTSIPGPVLHLSTRLLMFIQLHFLQTLPEFAEFWCKRYGDTIGVWVNGGYTIVSCDADFVQKILAGPHASNFIARAGNDDGLKAIGMYQKGIIWNNDVP
;
A
#
# COMPACT_ATOMS: atom_id res chain seq x y z
N MET A 1 2.33 12.28 -43.44
CA MET A 1 2.16 13.45 -42.56
C MET A 1 0.95 13.19 -41.68
N VAL A 2 1.15 12.96 -40.38
CA VAL A 2 0.05 12.80 -39.43
C VAL A 2 -0.61 14.18 -39.29
N SER A 3 -1.91 14.29 -39.61
CA SER A 3 -2.58 15.58 -39.62
C SER A 3 -2.71 16.12 -38.19
N SER A 4 -2.55 17.43 -38.00
CA SER A 4 -2.62 18.09 -36.69
C SER A 4 -3.91 17.74 -35.92
N LEU A 5 -4.99 17.46 -36.65
CA LEU A 5 -6.28 17.02 -36.12
C LEU A 5 -6.22 15.63 -35.46
N THR A 6 -5.49 14.68 -36.04
CA THR A 6 -5.33 13.33 -35.47
C THR A 6 -4.50 13.34 -34.19
N ILE A 7 -3.48 14.21 -34.12
CA ILE A 7 -2.68 14.40 -32.91
C ILE A 7 -3.56 15.00 -31.79
N LEU A 8 -4.30 16.06 -32.08
CA LEU A 8 -5.20 16.69 -31.11
C LEU A 8 -6.28 15.72 -30.60
N GLY A 9 -6.86 14.92 -31.50
CA GLY A 9 -7.86 13.91 -31.15
C GLY A 9 -7.30 12.83 -30.20
N SER A 10 -6.09 12.33 -30.48
CA SER A 10 -5.43 11.34 -29.61
C SER A 10 -5.11 11.90 -28.22
N LEU A 11 -4.63 13.14 -28.14
CA LEU A 11 -4.32 13.83 -26.88
C LEU A 11 -5.58 14.05 -26.04
N LEU A 12 -6.67 14.49 -26.67
CA LEU A 12 -7.96 14.65 -26.01
C LEU A 12 -8.49 13.31 -25.48
N PHE A 13 -8.34 12.22 -26.26
CA PHE A 13 -8.76 10.89 -25.83
C PHE A 13 -7.96 10.37 -24.63
N VAL A 14 -6.64 10.59 -24.60
CA VAL A 14 -5.80 10.23 -23.45
C VAL A 14 -6.18 11.02 -22.21
N VAL A 15 -6.40 12.33 -22.34
CA VAL A 15 -6.84 13.18 -21.23
C VAL A 15 -8.23 12.75 -20.73
N LEU A 16 -9.16 12.47 -21.64
CA LEU A 16 -10.51 12.03 -21.29
C LEU A 16 -10.50 10.66 -20.60
N SER A 17 -9.71 9.71 -21.10
CA SER A 17 -9.52 8.40 -20.49
C SER A 17 -8.92 8.52 -19.08
N PHE A 18 -7.92 9.39 -18.91
CA PHE A 18 -7.34 9.69 -17.60
C PHE A 18 -8.37 10.30 -16.62
N LEU A 19 -9.24 11.20 -17.10
CA LEU A 19 -10.30 11.80 -16.29
C LEU A 19 -11.40 10.78 -15.93
N ILE A 20 -11.82 9.93 -16.86
CA ILE A 20 -12.83 8.88 -16.63
C ILE A 20 -12.32 7.87 -15.60
N ASN A 21 -11.04 7.46 -15.68
CA ASN A 21 -10.42 6.56 -14.70
C ASN A 21 -10.31 7.17 -13.30
N ARG A 22 -10.31 8.51 -13.16
CA ARG A 22 -10.38 9.16 -11.84
C ARG A 22 -11.78 9.14 -11.23
N ILE A 23 -12.82 9.13 -12.07
CA ILE A 23 -14.23 9.16 -11.65
C ILE A 23 -14.73 7.75 -11.35
N TYR A 24 -14.22 6.73 -12.06
CA TYR A 24 -14.49 5.33 -11.77
C TYR A 24 -13.80 4.90 -10.46
N LYS A 25 -14.49 5.11 -9.34
CA LYS A 25 -14.26 4.31 -8.12
C LYS A 25 -15.12 3.05 -8.22
N PRO A 26 -14.54 1.84 -8.10
CA PRO A 26 -15.34 0.63 -8.05
C PRO A 26 -16.35 0.69 -6.90
N ILE A 27 -17.60 0.36 -7.19
CA ILE A 27 -18.73 0.40 -6.26
C ILE A 27 -18.48 -0.62 -5.14
N GLY A 28 -18.51 -0.17 -3.87
CA GLY A 28 -18.23 -0.99 -2.69
C GLY A 28 -17.05 -0.52 -1.83
N CYS A 29 -16.29 0.47 -2.29
CA CYS A 29 -15.22 1.08 -1.49
C CYS A 29 -15.77 2.19 -0.58
N THR A 30 -16.00 1.91 0.71
CA THR A 30 -15.49 2.84 1.71
C THR A 30 -13.97 2.74 1.63
N SER A 31 -13.42 3.45 0.64
CA SER A 31 -12.04 3.32 0.19
C SER A 31 -11.13 3.73 1.33
N ILE A 32 -10.39 2.78 1.90
CA ILE A 32 -9.29 3.08 2.82
C ILE A 32 -8.50 4.26 2.21
N PRO A 33 -8.38 5.39 2.93
CA PRO A 33 -7.81 6.59 2.35
C PRO A 33 -6.34 6.36 2.04
N GLY A 34 -5.79 7.16 1.13
CA GLY A 34 -4.41 6.98 0.73
C GLY A 34 -4.12 7.58 -0.63
N PRO A 35 -2.85 7.54 -1.04
CA PRO A 35 -2.46 7.88 -2.40
C PRO A 35 -3.10 6.93 -3.38
N VAL A 36 -3.29 7.40 -4.61
CA VAL A 36 -3.84 6.55 -5.66
C VAL A 36 -2.81 5.47 -6.03
N LEU A 37 -3.24 4.22 -5.99
CA LEU A 37 -2.36 3.05 -6.08
C LEU A 37 -2.16 2.65 -7.55
N HIS A 38 -1.01 3.03 -8.10
CA HIS A 38 -0.59 2.73 -9.47
C HIS A 38 0.86 2.25 -9.47
N LEU A 39 1.38 1.87 -10.65
CA LEU A 39 2.78 1.48 -10.81
C LEU A 39 3.76 2.59 -10.38
N SER A 40 3.47 3.85 -10.69
CA SER A 40 4.33 4.99 -10.34
C SER A 40 4.41 5.23 -8.83
N THR A 41 3.28 5.18 -8.12
CA THR A 41 3.26 5.33 -6.66
C THR A 41 3.89 4.12 -5.97
N ARG A 42 3.77 2.92 -6.55
CA ARG A 42 4.49 1.73 -6.08
C ARG A 42 6.01 1.89 -6.18
N LEU A 43 6.52 2.41 -7.30
CA LEU A 43 7.96 2.67 -7.48
C LEU A 43 8.46 3.75 -6.52
N LEU A 44 7.71 4.84 -6.35
CA LEU A 44 8.05 5.91 -5.42
C LEU A 44 8.18 5.39 -3.98
N MET A 45 7.19 4.64 -3.50
CA MET A 45 7.20 4.09 -2.14
C MET A 45 8.29 3.05 -1.94
N PHE A 46 8.58 2.25 -2.98
CA PHE A 46 9.72 1.34 -2.98
C PHE A 46 11.03 2.11 -2.75
N ILE A 47 11.26 3.20 -3.48
CA ILE A 47 12.46 4.03 -3.31
C ILE A 47 12.51 4.65 -1.92
N GLN A 48 11.39 5.17 -1.42
CA GLN A 48 11.31 5.75 -0.07
C GLN A 48 11.74 4.74 1.00
N LEU A 49 11.15 3.54 1.00
CA LEU A 49 11.42 2.51 2.01
C LEU A 49 12.82 1.89 1.93
N HIS A 50 13.44 1.84 0.75
CA HIS A 50 14.73 1.16 0.58
C HIS A 50 15.93 2.10 0.70
N PHE A 51 15.76 3.39 0.39
CA PHE A 51 16.89 4.32 0.26
C PHE A 51 16.78 5.59 1.09
N LEU A 52 15.57 6.01 1.47
CA LEU A 52 15.36 7.35 2.05
C LEU A 52 14.90 7.33 3.50
N GLN A 53 14.03 6.40 3.86
CA GLN A 53 13.29 6.41 5.12
C GLN A 53 13.24 5.02 5.72
N THR A 54 13.19 4.97 7.04
CA THR A 54 12.84 3.76 7.79
C THR A 54 11.33 3.50 7.72
N LEU A 55 10.91 2.28 8.06
CA LEU A 55 9.49 1.91 8.05
C LEU A 55 8.62 2.80 8.96
N PRO A 56 9.04 3.17 10.19
CA PRO A 56 8.28 4.10 11.03
C PRO A 56 8.16 5.51 10.43
N GLU A 57 9.24 6.08 9.89
CA GLU A 57 9.23 7.41 9.27
C GLU A 57 8.33 7.44 8.02
N PHE A 58 8.35 6.37 7.23
CA PHE A 58 7.46 6.19 6.08
C PHE A 58 5.99 6.17 6.54
N ALA A 59 5.66 5.37 7.56
CA ALA A 59 4.31 5.28 8.10
C ALA A 59 3.82 6.64 8.61
N GLU A 60 4.64 7.34 9.41
CA GLU A 60 4.32 8.67 9.94
C GLU A 60 4.06 9.68 8.80
N PHE A 61 4.93 9.72 7.78
CA PHE A 61 4.81 10.62 6.64
C PHE A 61 3.47 10.45 5.91
N TRP A 62 3.08 9.21 5.60
CA TRP A 62 1.87 8.95 4.85
C TRP A 62 0.61 9.11 5.71
N CYS A 63 0.63 8.69 6.99
CA CYS A 63 -0.48 8.90 7.91
C CYS A 63 -0.79 10.40 8.06
N LYS A 64 0.25 11.22 8.30
CA LYS A 64 0.10 12.68 8.44
C LYS A 64 -0.53 13.34 7.20
N ARG A 65 -0.40 12.72 6.03
CA ARG A 65 -0.88 13.29 4.75
C ARG A 65 -2.28 12.80 4.35
N TYR A 66 -2.65 11.57 4.70
CA TYR A 66 -3.88 10.95 4.20
C TYR A 66 -4.85 10.50 5.32
N GLY A 67 -4.47 10.62 6.58
CA GLY A 67 -5.26 10.26 7.76
C GLY A 67 -4.66 9.11 8.56
N ASP A 68 -5.29 8.76 9.67
CA ASP A 68 -4.71 7.84 10.66
C ASP A 68 -4.78 6.35 10.26
N THR A 69 -5.51 5.98 9.21
CA THR A 69 -5.52 4.61 8.67
C THR A 69 -5.56 4.67 7.16
N ILE A 70 -4.52 4.17 6.49
CA ILE A 70 -4.30 4.40 5.07
C ILE A 70 -3.86 3.15 4.31
N GLY A 71 -4.11 3.14 3.01
CA GLY A 71 -3.65 2.11 2.08
C GLY A 71 -2.44 2.56 1.26
N VAL A 72 -1.33 1.82 1.35
CA VAL A 72 -0.06 2.15 0.68
C VAL A 72 0.62 0.89 0.13
N TRP A 73 1.68 1.06 -0.68
CA TRP A 73 2.55 -0.03 -1.10
C TRP A 73 3.73 -0.17 -0.13
N VAL A 74 3.86 -1.33 0.50
CA VAL A 74 5.03 -1.68 1.32
C VAL A 74 5.68 -2.90 0.71
N ASN A 75 6.95 -2.76 0.33
CA ASN A 75 7.74 -3.82 -0.31
C ASN A 75 7.03 -4.51 -1.50
N GLY A 76 6.27 -3.73 -2.27
CA GLY A 76 5.52 -4.20 -3.44
C GLY A 76 4.17 -4.85 -3.15
N GLY A 77 3.81 -5.11 -1.90
CA GLY A 77 2.46 -5.54 -1.50
C GLY A 77 1.58 -4.35 -1.12
N TYR A 78 0.27 -4.48 -1.33
CA TYR A 78 -0.69 -3.53 -0.76
C TYR A 78 -0.75 -3.75 0.76
N THR A 79 -0.65 -2.68 1.53
CA THR A 79 -0.57 -2.75 2.99
C THR A 79 -1.39 -1.63 3.60
N ILE A 80 -2.17 -1.99 4.61
CA ILE A 80 -2.89 -1.02 5.43
C ILE A 80 -1.96 -0.61 6.56
N VAL A 81 -1.70 0.69 6.67
CA VAL A 81 -0.92 1.29 7.76
C VAL A 81 -1.87 2.08 8.62
N SER A 82 -1.84 1.85 9.94
CA SER A 82 -2.63 2.60 10.90
C SER A 82 -1.75 3.25 11.95
N CYS A 83 -1.93 4.55 12.12
CA CYS A 83 -1.45 5.37 13.20
C CYS A 83 -2.55 5.63 14.26
N ASP A 84 -3.80 5.18 14.01
CA ASP A 84 -4.89 5.19 14.99
C ASP A 84 -4.68 4.08 16.05
N ALA A 85 -4.45 4.50 17.30
CA ALA A 85 -4.22 3.61 18.43
C ALA A 85 -5.45 2.77 18.80
N ASP A 86 -6.66 3.31 18.67
CA ASP A 86 -7.89 2.58 19.00
C ASP A 86 -8.15 1.47 17.98
N PHE A 87 -7.87 1.73 16.70
CA PHE A 87 -7.94 0.73 15.65
C PHE A 87 -6.88 -0.37 15.85
N VAL A 88 -5.64 0.02 16.19
CA VAL A 88 -4.57 -0.94 16.51
C VAL A 88 -4.94 -1.80 17.72
N GLN A 89 -5.54 -1.22 18.77
CA GLN A 89 -6.01 -1.97 19.93
C GLN A 89 -7.08 -3.00 19.55
N LYS A 90 -8.03 -2.64 18.68
CA LYS A 90 -9.05 -3.57 18.18
C LYS A 90 -8.45 -4.73 17.38
N ILE A 91 -7.41 -4.48 16.59
CA ILE A 91 -6.71 -5.51 15.82
C ILE A 91 -5.93 -6.45 16.74
N LEU A 92 -5.16 -5.90 17.68
CA LEU A 92 -4.21 -6.69 18.48
C LEU A 92 -4.85 -7.34 19.71
N ALA A 93 -5.92 -6.76 20.25
CA ALA A 93 -6.53 -7.18 21.51
C ALA A 93 -8.06 -7.32 21.45
N GLY A 94 -8.68 -7.13 20.28
CA GLY A 94 -10.12 -7.27 20.11
C GLY A 94 -10.61 -8.72 19.97
N PRO A 95 -11.94 -8.92 19.83
CA PRO A 95 -12.56 -10.25 19.73
C PRO A 95 -12.06 -11.10 18.54
N HIS A 96 -11.48 -10.46 17.53
CA HIS A 96 -10.98 -11.09 16.31
C HIS A 96 -9.46 -11.01 16.17
N ALA A 97 -8.73 -10.78 17.28
CA ALA A 97 -7.27 -10.65 17.24
C ALA A 97 -6.56 -11.89 16.69
N SER A 98 -7.17 -13.08 16.83
CA SER A 98 -6.68 -14.32 16.23
C SER A 98 -6.51 -14.24 14.70
N ASN A 99 -7.26 -13.37 14.03
CA ASN A 99 -7.17 -13.20 12.57
C ASN A 99 -5.93 -12.40 12.12
N PHE A 100 -5.18 -11.81 13.06
CA PHE A 100 -4.06 -10.90 12.80
C PHE A 100 -2.76 -11.36 13.47
N ILE A 101 -2.60 -12.67 13.69
CA ILE A 101 -1.44 -13.26 14.39
C ILE A 101 -0.21 -13.49 13.50
N ALA A 102 -0.39 -13.50 12.17
CA ALA A 102 0.71 -13.62 11.20
C ALA A 102 1.42 -12.27 10.96
N ARG A 103 2.69 -12.30 10.53
CA ARG A 103 3.46 -11.08 10.25
C ARG A 103 3.91 -11.00 8.80
N ALA A 104 4.09 -9.80 8.26
CA ALA A 104 4.63 -9.65 6.91
C ALA A 104 6.16 -9.47 6.95
N GLY A 105 6.85 -10.02 5.95
CA GLY A 105 8.29 -9.89 5.78
C GLY A 105 8.74 -10.35 4.39
N ASN A 106 9.97 -10.02 4.00
CA ASN A 106 10.57 -10.54 2.77
C ASN A 106 11.04 -11.97 3.00
N ASP A 107 10.52 -12.94 2.24
CA ASP A 107 10.84 -14.36 2.40
C ASP A 107 12.33 -14.66 2.35
N ASP A 108 13.07 -14.07 1.41
CA ASP A 108 14.50 -14.33 1.26
C ASP A 108 15.33 -13.70 2.39
N GLY A 109 14.93 -12.52 2.85
CA GLY A 109 15.49 -11.90 4.06
C GLY A 109 15.22 -12.74 5.30
N LEU A 110 13.99 -13.25 5.46
CA LEU A 110 13.63 -14.14 6.56
C LEU A 110 14.39 -15.47 6.51
N LYS A 111 14.64 -16.03 5.31
CA LYS A 111 15.49 -17.21 5.13
C LYS A 111 16.93 -16.91 5.53
N ALA A 112 17.46 -15.77 5.11
CA ALA A 112 18.84 -15.36 5.40
C ALA A 112 19.11 -15.21 6.91
N ILE A 113 18.11 -14.75 7.69
CA ILE A 113 18.21 -14.66 9.16
C ILE A 113 17.67 -15.90 9.90
N GLY A 114 17.28 -16.95 9.17
CA GLY A 114 16.79 -18.20 9.75
C GLY A 114 15.40 -18.16 10.41
N MET A 115 14.58 -17.16 10.07
CA MET A 115 13.23 -16.96 10.64
C MET A 115 12.09 -17.32 9.68
N TYR A 116 12.37 -17.64 8.42
CA TYR A 116 11.33 -18.06 7.47
C TYR A 116 10.67 -19.36 7.93
N GLN A 117 9.38 -19.28 8.26
CA GLN A 117 8.58 -20.40 8.79
C GLN A 117 9.23 -21.08 10.01
N LYS A 118 10.04 -20.34 10.77
CA LYS A 118 10.82 -20.83 11.90
C LYS A 118 10.71 -19.87 13.08
N GLY A 119 10.77 -20.42 14.28
CA GLY A 119 10.62 -19.65 15.52
C GLY A 119 9.19 -19.13 15.69
N ILE A 120 9.05 -18.01 16.41
CA ILE A 120 7.74 -17.44 16.80
C ILE A 120 7.58 -16.00 16.26
N ILE A 121 8.67 -15.22 16.18
CA ILE A 121 8.55 -13.77 15.96
C ILE A 121 8.10 -13.45 14.52
N TRP A 122 8.65 -14.11 13.50
CA TRP A 122 8.29 -13.92 12.07
C TRP A 122 7.77 -15.21 11.42
N ASN A 123 7.22 -16.12 12.22
CA ASN A 123 6.64 -17.35 11.71
C ASN A 123 5.22 -17.09 11.20
N ASN A 124 5.02 -17.34 9.91
CA ASN A 124 3.75 -17.16 9.23
C ASN A 124 3.00 -18.47 8.98
N ASP A 125 3.57 -19.59 9.41
CA ASP A 125 2.90 -20.89 9.44
C ASP A 125 2.03 -20.96 10.70
N VAL A 126 0.88 -20.28 10.63
CA VAL A 126 -0.12 -20.23 11.69
C VAL A 126 -1.42 -20.90 11.22
N PRO A 127 -2.11 -21.66 12.09
CA PRO A 127 -3.33 -22.40 11.75
C PRO A 127 -4.54 -21.50 11.48
#